data_AF-A0A1H1RGI4-F1
#
_entry.id   AF-A0A1H1RGI4-F1
#
_cell.length_a   1.000
_cell.length_b   1.000
_cell.length_c   1.000
_cell.angle_alpha   90.00
_cell.angle_beta   90.00
_cell.angle_gamma   90.00
#
_symmetry.space_group_name_H-M   'P 1'
#
loop_
_entity.id
_entity.type
_entity.pdbx_description
1 polymer ?
#
loop_
_entity_poly.entity_id
_entity_poly.type
_entity_poly.pdbx_seq_one_letter_code
_entity_poly.pdbx_strand_id
1 'polypeptide(L)'
;MSRTTTTNTRWKLLAGVAAVIALLAASLFVGQYDIWRNADGWDMFQATRVPRTVALVLAGAAMAMSGLIMQMLTQNRFVEPTTTGTTEWAGLGLLVTLIFMPEATILTRMIVAVIFAFVGTMVFFAFLRRVKLRSSLVVPIVGIMLGAVVSSVSTFFALQAELLQSLGVWFAGSFTSVISGQYEVLWIVLLVVVAVFFYADKLTVAGLGEDVATNVGLNYNRVVLVGTGLVAVATGVVTVVVGNLPFLGLIVPNLVSMARGDDLRSNLPFVCLLGIAIVTVCDLLGRTIIAPFEMPVSVILGVVGAVVFVALIVRKTRRG
;
A
#
# COMPACT_ATOMS: atom_id res chain seq x y z
N MET A 1 -4.26 32.12 20.71
CA MET A 1 -3.60 30.81 20.96
C MET A 1 -3.47 29.92 19.71
N SER A 2 -3.79 30.41 18.49
CA SER A 2 -3.80 29.61 17.23
C SER A 2 -2.55 29.72 16.34
N ARG A 3 -1.64 30.68 16.58
CA ARG A 3 -0.43 30.88 15.74
C ARG A 3 0.73 29.90 16.04
N THR A 4 0.81 29.38 17.26
CA THR A 4 1.92 28.51 17.72
C THR A 4 1.76 27.04 17.33
N THR A 5 0.53 26.55 17.15
CA THR A 5 0.26 25.17 16.70
C THR A 5 0.51 24.98 15.20
N THR A 6 0.22 26.01 14.39
CA THR A 6 0.42 25.96 12.93
C THR A 6 1.91 25.98 12.53
N THR A 7 2.75 26.74 13.25
CA THR A 7 4.19 26.82 12.98
C THR A 7 4.91 25.52 13.32
N ASN A 8 4.56 24.88 14.43
CA ASN A 8 5.14 23.60 14.85
C ASN A 8 4.82 22.48 13.84
N THR A 9 3.58 22.44 13.33
CA THR A 9 3.18 21.48 12.30
C THR A 9 3.94 21.67 10.99
N ARG A 10 4.13 22.92 10.54
CA ARG A 10 4.90 23.23 9.32
C ARG A 10 6.36 22.81 9.46
N TRP A 11 6.98 23.09 10.60
CA TRP A 11 8.37 22.67 10.85
C TRP A 11 8.53 21.15 10.83
N LYS A 12 7.64 20.41 11.50
CA LYS A 12 7.62 18.94 11.47
C LYS A 12 7.45 18.40 10.04
N LEU A 13 6.62 19.04 9.22
CA LEU A 13 6.45 18.65 7.82
C LEU A 13 7.75 18.87 7.04
N LEU A 14 8.35 20.05 7.16
CA LEU A 14 9.61 20.38 6.47
C LEU A 14 10.75 19.45 6.89
N ALA A 15 10.87 19.15 8.19
CA ALA A 15 11.83 18.19 8.70
C ALA A 15 11.58 16.77 8.14
N GLY A 16 10.30 16.35 8.07
CA GLY A 16 9.92 15.07 7.45
C GLY A 16 10.26 15.02 5.96
N VAL A 17 10.00 16.09 5.21
CA VAL A 17 10.37 16.21 3.80
C VAL A 17 11.89 16.13 3.62
N ALA A 18 12.65 16.88 4.43
CA ALA A 18 14.11 16.85 4.37
C ALA A 18 14.67 15.46 4.69
N ALA A 19 14.14 14.78 5.70
CA ALA A 19 14.53 13.42 6.05
C ALA A 19 14.22 12.42 4.91
N VAL A 20 13.04 12.52 4.30
CA VAL A 20 12.67 11.69 3.14
C VAL A 20 13.58 11.96 1.95
N ILE A 21 13.86 13.23 1.63
CA ILE A 21 14.80 13.58 0.54
C ILE A 21 16.20 12.99 0.81
N ALA A 22 16.69 13.07 2.04
CA ALA A 22 17.97 12.46 2.41
C ALA A 22 17.97 10.94 2.24
N LEU A 23 16.87 10.26 2.62
CA LEU A 23 16.71 8.81 2.41
C LEU A 23 16.65 8.44 0.92
N LEU A 24 15.93 9.23 0.11
CA LEU A 24 15.85 9.00 -1.34
C LEU A 24 17.19 9.25 -2.02
N ALA A 25 17.93 10.28 -1.60
CA ALA A 25 19.30 10.51 -2.06
C ALA A 25 20.19 9.31 -1.71
N ALA A 26 20.12 8.81 -0.47
CA ALA A 26 20.84 7.60 -0.08
C ALA A 26 20.45 6.38 -0.95
N SER A 27 19.15 6.18 -1.22
CA SER A 27 18.65 5.11 -2.10
C SER A 27 19.23 5.16 -3.53
N LEU A 28 19.46 6.36 -4.07
CA LEU A 28 20.08 6.54 -5.38
C LEU A 28 21.57 6.18 -5.41
N PHE A 29 22.29 6.36 -4.30
CA PHE A 29 23.71 6.03 -4.21
C PHE A 29 24.00 4.61 -3.74
N VAL A 30 23.06 3.97 -3.02
CA VAL A 30 23.20 2.60 -2.53
C VAL A 30 22.80 1.58 -3.61
N GLY A 31 23.80 0.82 -4.09
CA GLY A 31 23.61 -0.30 -5.01
C GLY A 31 24.91 -1.08 -5.19
N GLN A 32 24.80 -2.36 -5.54
CA GLN A 32 25.97 -3.25 -5.70
C GLN A 32 26.82 -2.90 -6.92
N TYR A 33 26.18 -2.40 -7.98
CA TYR A 33 26.86 -1.99 -9.20
C TYR A 33 27.55 -0.63 -9.00
N ASP A 34 28.88 -0.58 -9.20
CA ASP A 34 29.66 0.65 -9.07
C ASP A 34 29.48 1.57 -10.29
N ILE A 35 28.59 2.55 -10.12
CA ILE A 35 28.25 3.55 -11.15
C ILE A 35 29.37 4.57 -11.43
N TRP A 36 30.40 4.64 -10.57
CA TRP A 36 31.48 5.63 -10.71
C TRP A 36 32.68 5.08 -11.46
N ARG A 37 32.91 3.77 -11.34
CA ARG A 37 34.06 3.10 -11.97
C ARG A 37 33.77 2.56 -13.37
N ASN A 38 32.53 2.22 -13.66
CA ASN A 38 32.16 1.59 -14.92
C ASN A 38 31.69 2.63 -15.94
N ALA A 39 32.04 2.43 -17.21
CA ALA A 39 31.73 3.36 -18.30
C ALA A 39 30.22 3.50 -18.57
N ASP A 40 29.46 2.43 -18.32
CA ASP A 40 27.99 2.33 -18.41
C ASP A 40 27.28 2.69 -17.09
N GLY A 41 28.01 3.26 -16.12
CA GLY A 41 27.47 3.58 -14.80
C GLY A 41 26.31 4.57 -14.81
N TRP A 42 26.33 5.54 -15.74
CA TRP A 42 25.23 6.49 -15.89
C TRP A 42 23.98 5.87 -16.51
N ASP A 43 24.15 4.98 -17.49
CA ASP A 43 23.03 4.27 -18.11
C ASP A 43 22.36 3.34 -17.10
N MET A 44 23.16 2.62 -16.29
CA MET A 44 22.64 1.80 -15.20
C MET A 44 21.90 2.62 -14.14
N PHE A 45 22.42 3.81 -13.81
CA PHE A 45 21.77 4.74 -12.88
C PHE A 45 20.36 5.15 -13.36
N GLN A 46 20.24 5.52 -14.63
CA GLN A 46 18.97 5.91 -15.23
C GLN A 46 18.02 4.73 -15.47
N ALA A 47 18.55 3.56 -15.82
CA ALA A 47 17.76 2.39 -16.15
C ALA A 47 17.17 1.67 -14.93
N THR A 48 17.84 1.74 -13.77
CA THR A 48 17.47 0.95 -12.59
C THR A 48 17.29 1.77 -11.32
N ARG A 49 18.24 2.65 -10.97
CA ARG A 49 18.23 3.34 -9.67
C ARG A 49 17.13 4.39 -9.60
N VAL A 50 16.99 5.23 -10.63
CA VAL A 50 15.93 6.24 -10.70
C VAL A 50 14.53 5.59 -10.74
N PRO A 51 14.23 4.63 -11.63
CA PRO A 51 12.97 3.91 -11.64
C PRO A 51 12.61 3.29 -10.29
N ARG A 52 13.57 2.62 -9.66
CA ARG A 52 13.39 2.00 -8.36
C ARG A 52 13.06 3.02 -7.28
N THR A 53 13.81 4.12 -7.18
CA THR A 53 13.54 5.16 -6.18
C THR A 53 12.18 5.84 -6.41
N VAL A 54 11.79 6.08 -7.67
CA VAL A 54 10.44 6.61 -7.98
C VAL A 54 9.36 5.61 -7.58
N ALA A 55 9.55 4.32 -7.83
CA ALA A 55 8.61 3.28 -7.40
C ALA A 55 8.45 3.21 -5.88
N LEU A 56 9.55 3.34 -5.11
CA LEU A 56 9.49 3.41 -3.64
C LEU A 56 8.60 4.56 -3.17
N VAL A 57 8.73 5.73 -3.81
CA VAL A 57 7.92 6.91 -3.50
C VAL A 57 6.44 6.68 -3.81
N LEU A 58 6.14 6.23 -5.03
CA LEU A 58 4.77 6.05 -5.50
C LEU A 58 4.04 4.92 -4.75
N ALA A 59 4.68 3.75 -4.61
CA ALA A 59 4.11 2.61 -3.90
C ALA A 59 3.97 2.91 -2.39
N GLY A 60 5.00 3.49 -1.77
CA GLY A 60 4.99 3.81 -0.35
C GLY A 60 3.91 4.81 0.04
N ALA A 61 3.76 5.90 -0.73
CA ALA A 61 2.71 6.88 -0.49
C ALA A 61 1.32 6.27 -0.70
N ALA A 62 1.11 5.55 -1.79
CA ALA A 62 -0.21 5.06 -2.14
C ALA A 62 -0.69 3.91 -1.27
N MET A 63 0.17 2.97 -0.92
CA MET A 63 -0.21 1.86 -0.05
C MET A 63 -0.52 2.36 1.37
N ALA A 64 0.23 3.35 1.88
CA ALA A 64 -0.10 4.01 3.15
C ALA A 64 -1.45 4.74 3.09
N MET A 65 -1.73 5.45 1.99
CA MET A 65 -3.01 6.16 1.78
C MET A 65 -4.18 5.19 1.61
N SER A 66 -3.99 4.09 0.86
CA SER A 66 -4.98 3.03 0.70
C SER A 66 -5.35 2.42 2.05
N GLY A 67 -4.36 2.19 2.91
CA GLY A 67 -4.59 1.80 4.30
C GLY A 67 -5.49 2.78 5.05
N LEU A 68 -5.16 4.07 5.03
CA LEU A 68 -5.94 5.12 5.67
C LEU A 68 -7.40 5.17 5.16
N ILE A 69 -7.61 5.06 3.84
CA ILE A 69 -8.95 5.01 3.23
C ILE A 69 -9.70 3.78 3.73
N MET A 70 -9.06 2.60 3.70
CA MET A 70 -9.69 1.37 4.16
C MET A 70 -10.09 1.45 5.63
N GLN A 71 -9.25 2.05 6.49
CA GLN A 71 -9.59 2.28 7.89
C GLN A 71 -10.81 3.21 8.06
N MET A 72 -10.93 4.25 7.24
CA MET A 72 -12.10 5.14 7.26
C MET A 72 -13.36 4.42 6.79
N LEU A 73 -13.30 3.74 5.63
CA LEU A 73 -14.48 3.08 5.05
C LEU A 73 -14.98 1.90 5.88
N THR A 74 -14.08 1.21 6.58
CA THR A 74 -14.45 0.10 7.48
C THR A 74 -14.65 0.53 8.93
N GLN A 75 -14.38 1.80 9.24
CA GLN A 75 -14.37 2.36 10.59
C GLN A 75 -13.49 1.54 11.55
N ASN A 76 -12.40 0.98 11.05
CA ASN A 76 -11.55 0.06 11.79
C ASN A 76 -10.07 0.29 11.51
N ARG A 77 -9.33 0.65 12.55
CA ARG A 77 -7.91 0.99 12.48
C ARG A 77 -6.99 -0.19 12.16
N PHE A 78 -7.46 -1.43 12.25
CA PHE A 78 -6.66 -2.62 11.95
C PHE A 78 -6.88 -3.14 10.53
N VAL A 79 -7.51 -2.34 9.68
CA VAL A 79 -7.81 -2.71 8.30
C VAL A 79 -6.87 -2.00 7.34
N GLU A 80 -6.40 -2.75 6.35
CA GLU A 80 -5.59 -2.33 5.20
C GLU A 80 -5.85 -3.28 4.00
N PRO A 81 -5.40 -2.96 2.78
CA PRO A 81 -5.69 -3.78 1.59
C PRO A 81 -5.37 -5.27 1.74
N THR A 82 -4.22 -5.62 2.30
CA THR A 82 -3.79 -7.01 2.58
C THR A 82 -4.65 -7.71 3.63
N THR A 83 -5.13 -7.01 4.65
CA THR A 83 -6.03 -7.62 5.65
C THR A 83 -7.47 -7.79 5.13
N THR A 84 -7.84 -7.13 4.04
CA THR A 84 -9.19 -7.26 3.43
C THR A 84 -9.25 -8.27 2.29
N GLY A 85 -8.12 -8.90 1.96
CA GLY A 85 -8.01 -9.79 0.81
C GLY A 85 -7.77 -9.08 -0.52
N THR A 86 -7.73 -7.75 -0.55
CA THR A 86 -7.69 -6.97 -1.81
C THR A 86 -6.46 -7.30 -2.65
N THR A 87 -5.32 -7.52 -2.00
CA THR A 87 -4.06 -7.93 -2.64
C THR A 87 -4.16 -9.35 -3.21
N GLU A 88 -4.80 -10.27 -2.50
CA GLU A 88 -5.01 -11.67 -2.93
C GLU A 88 -5.93 -11.71 -4.15
N TRP A 89 -6.97 -10.87 -4.19
CA TRP A 89 -7.82 -10.71 -5.38
C TRP A 89 -7.05 -10.12 -6.55
N ALA A 90 -6.23 -9.08 -6.33
CA ALA A 90 -5.35 -8.54 -7.38
C ALA A 90 -4.40 -9.63 -7.94
N GLY A 91 -3.83 -10.44 -7.06
CA GLY A 91 -2.98 -11.59 -7.41
C GLY A 91 -3.72 -12.65 -8.22
N LEU A 92 -4.98 -12.96 -7.87
CA LEU A 92 -5.82 -13.86 -8.67
C LEU A 92 -6.08 -13.28 -10.07
N GLY A 93 -6.42 -11.99 -10.18
CA GLY A 93 -6.63 -11.34 -11.47
C GLY A 93 -5.38 -11.38 -12.35
N LEU A 94 -4.22 -11.16 -11.75
CA LEU A 94 -2.93 -11.27 -12.41
C LEU A 94 -2.64 -12.71 -12.86
N LEU A 95 -2.91 -13.72 -12.02
CA LEU A 95 -2.80 -15.13 -12.39
C LEU A 95 -3.72 -15.50 -13.57
N VAL A 96 -4.97 -15.02 -13.55
CA VAL A 96 -5.92 -15.19 -14.66
C VAL A 96 -5.33 -14.62 -15.96
N THR A 97 -4.70 -13.44 -15.92
CA THR A 97 -4.04 -12.92 -17.13
C THR A 97 -2.88 -13.78 -17.60
N LEU A 98 -2.06 -14.34 -16.69
CA LEU A 98 -0.96 -15.22 -17.11
C LEU A 98 -1.45 -16.51 -17.77
N ILE A 99 -2.54 -17.08 -17.28
CA ILE A 99 -3.09 -18.35 -17.79
C ILE A 99 -3.79 -18.14 -19.13
N PHE A 100 -4.65 -17.12 -19.23
CA PHE A 100 -5.53 -16.93 -20.39
C PHE A 100 -4.97 -15.94 -21.43
N MET A 101 -4.06 -15.07 -21.04
CA MET A 101 -3.49 -14.02 -21.89
C MET A 101 -1.97 -13.86 -21.63
N PRO A 102 -1.14 -14.90 -21.86
CA PRO A 102 0.28 -14.87 -21.48
C PRO A 102 1.05 -13.70 -22.11
N GLU A 103 0.74 -13.36 -23.36
CA GLU A 103 1.31 -12.24 -24.11
C GLU A 103 0.70 -10.86 -23.77
N ALA A 104 -0.14 -10.79 -22.73
CA ALA A 104 -0.75 -9.55 -22.30
C ALA A 104 0.31 -8.53 -21.85
N THR A 105 0.16 -7.30 -22.32
CA THR A 105 0.97 -6.16 -21.88
C THR A 105 0.82 -5.93 -20.37
N ILE A 106 1.79 -5.25 -19.76
CA ILE A 106 1.76 -4.86 -18.34
C ILE A 106 0.47 -4.09 -18.03
N LEU A 107 0.04 -3.18 -18.91
CA LEU A 107 -1.19 -2.42 -18.73
C LEU A 107 -2.44 -3.32 -18.68
N THR A 108 -2.53 -4.32 -19.56
CA THR A 108 -3.64 -5.29 -19.55
C THR A 108 -3.66 -6.08 -18.25
N ARG A 109 -2.49 -6.57 -17.79
CA ARG A 109 -2.34 -7.28 -16.52
C ARG A 109 -2.80 -6.42 -15.34
N MET A 110 -2.45 -5.13 -15.34
CA MET A 110 -2.89 -4.16 -14.34
C MET A 110 -4.39 -3.94 -14.34
N ILE A 111 -5.01 -3.74 -15.52
CA ILE A 111 -6.45 -3.50 -15.61
C ILE A 111 -7.21 -4.70 -15.00
N VAL A 112 -6.81 -5.92 -15.34
CA VAL A 112 -7.45 -7.12 -14.79
C VAL A 112 -7.20 -7.26 -13.29
N ALA A 113 -5.97 -7.04 -12.82
CA ALA A 113 -5.66 -7.04 -11.39
C ALA A 113 -6.48 -6.01 -10.61
N VAL A 114 -6.65 -4.79 -11.15
CA VAL A 114 -7.49 -3.73 -10.55
C VAL A 114 -8.96 -4.11 -10.52
N ILE A 115 -9.49 -4.72 -11.59
CA ILE A 115 -10.88 -5.20 -11.63
C ILE A 115 -11.10 -6.26 -10.55
N PHE A 116 -10.22 -7.25 -10.46
CA PHE A 116 -10.33 -8.29 -9.44
C PHE A 116 -10.17 -7.72 -8.03
N ALA A 117 -9.21 -6.83 -7.81
CA ALA A 117 -9.04 -6.13 -6.53
C ALA A 117 -10.33 -5.41 -6.12
N PHE A 118 -10.93 -4.66 -7.04
CA PHE A 118 -12.18 -3.92 -6.81
C PHE A 118 -13.35 -4.85 -6.47
N VAL A 119 -13.54 -5.90 -7.28
CA VAL A 119 -14.58 -6.92 -7.03
C VAL A 119 -14.35 -7.58 -5.68
N GLY A 120 -13.10 -7.93 -5.35
CA GLY A 120 -12.72 -8.53 -4.09
C GLY A 120 -13.03 -7.66 -2.89
N THR A 121 -12.67 -6.38 -2.94
CA THR A 121 -12.99 -5.43 -1.87
C THR A 121 -14.51 -5.22 -1.75
N MET A 122 -15.26 -5.21 -2.85
CA MET A 122 -16.72 -5.16 -2.83
C MET A 122 -17.34 -6.40 -2.18
N VAL A 123 -16.82 -7.60 -2.49
CA VAL A 123 -17.21 -8.86 -1.85
C VAL A 123 -16.95 -8.80 -0.35
N PHE A 124 -15.78 -8.29 0.05
CA PHE A 124 -15.44 -8.07 1.45
C PHE A 124 -16.45 -7.13 2.15
N PHE A 125 -16.77 -5.97 1.56
CA PHE A 125 -17.77 -5.06 2.12
C PHE A 125 -19.17 -5.67 2.17
N ALA A 126 -19.57 -6.44 1.16
CA ALA A 126 -20.85 -7.14 1.13
C ALA A 126 -20.94 -8.17 2.27
N PHE A 127 -19.86 -8.89 2.54
CA PHE A 127 -19.78 -9.82 3.67
C PHE A 127 -19.84 -9.08 5.01
N LEU A 128 -19.06 -7.99 5.14
CA LEU A 128 -19.01 -7.18 6.35
C LEU A 128 -20.37 -6.57 6.72
N ARG A 129 -21.19 -6.19 5.74
CA ARG A 129 -22.57 -5.72 5.97
C ARG A 129 -23.46 -6.76 6.65
N ARG A 130 -23.20 -8.06 6.46
CA ARG A 130 -23.97 -9.16 7.06
C ARG A 130 -23.48 -9.58 8.44
N VAL A 131 -22.27 -9.18 8.83
CA VAL A 131 -21.69 -9.53 10.13
C VAL A 131 -22.25 -8.61 11.22
N LYS A 132 -23.03 -9.19 12.14
CA LYS A 132 -23.64 -8.46 13.27
C LYS A 132 -22.63 -8.05 14.35
N LEU A 133 -21.59 -8.85 14.56
CA LEU A 133 -20.53 -8.60 15.54
C LEU A 133 -19.36 -7.85 14.90
N ARG A 134 -19.36 -6.52 15.02
CA ARG A 134 -18.28 -5.66 14.49
C ARG A 134 -17.25 -5.33 15.55
N SER A 135 -16.68 -6.36 16.19
CA SER A 135 -15.51 -6.11 17.04
C SER A 135 -14.34 -5.66 16.17
N SER A 136 -13.44 -4.85 16.73
CA SER A 136 -12.29 -4.30 15.99
C SER A 136 -11.38 -5.39 15.38
N LEU A 137 -11.41 -6.62 15.91
CA LEU A 137 -10.61 -7.73 15.41
C LEU A 137 -11.35 -8.62 14.40
N VAL A 138 -12.68 -8.69 14.46
CA VAL A 138 -13.46 -9.54 13.55
C VAL A 138 -13.33 -9.07 12.10
N VAL A 139 -13.28 -7.76 11.85
CA VAL A 139 -13.23 -7.22 10.49
C VAL A 139 -11.95 -7.64 9.73
N PRO A 140 -10.73 -7.47 10.28
CA PRO A 140 -9.52 -8.01 9.65
C PRO A 140 -9.53 -9.55 9.52
N ILE A 141 -10.04 -10.28 10.53
CA ILE A 141 -10.08 -11.75 10.49
C ILE A 141 -10.92 -12.24 9.31
N VAL A 142 -12.11 -11.65 9.10
CA VAL A 142 -12.96 -11.96 7.96
C VAL A 142 -12.22 -11.74 6.63
N GLY A 143 -11.51 -10.63 6.50
CA GLY A 143 -10.76 -10.33 5.29
C GLY A 143 -9.59 -11.29 5.07
N ILE A 144 -8.84 -11.65 6.11
CA ILE A 144 -7.78 -12.68 6.07
C ILE A 144 -8.35 -14.04 5.66
N MET A 145 -9.52 -14.43 6.19
CA MET A 145 -10.18 -15.69 5.82
C MET A 145 -10.62 -15.68 4.35
N LEU A 146 -11.22 -14.59 3.86
CA LEU A 146 -11.60 -14.45 2.46
C LEU A 146 -10.38 -14.45 1.54
N GLY A 147 -9.32 -13.72 1.92
CA GLY A 147 -8.03 -13.72 1.23
C GLY A 147 -7.40 -15.10 1.16
N ALA A 148 -7.45 -15.89 2.24
CA ALA A 148 -6.92 -17.25 2.28
C ALA A 148 -7.66 -18.20 1.32
N VAL A 149 -8.98 -18.05 1.18
CA VAL A 149 -9.76 -18.81 0.19
C VAL A 149 -9.32 -18.44 -1.23
N VAL A 150 -9.22 -17.15 -1.54
CA VAL A 150 -8.79 -16.66 -2.87
C VAL A 150 -7.35 -17.08 -3.16
N SER A 151 -6.47 -17.00 -2.17
CA SER A 151 -5.08 -17.46 -2.28
C SER A 151 -5.01 -18.96 -2.52
N SER A 152 -5.85 -19.77 -1.87
CA SER A 152 -5.88 -21.23 -2.08
C SER A 152 -6.34 -21.58 -3.49
N VAL A 153 -7.36 -20.88 -4.02
CA VAL A 153 -7.80 -21.01 -5.41
C VAL A 153 -6.67 -20.59 -6.37
N SER A 154 -6.00 -19.47 -6.09
CA SER A 154 -4.86 -18.99 -6.89
C SER A 154 -3.73 -20.01 -6.90
N THR A 155 -3.37 -20.58 -5.75
CA THR A 155 -2.33 -21.60 -5.63
C THR A 155 -2.70 -22.87 -6.39
N PHE A 156 -3.96 -23.33 -6.33
CA PHE A 156 -4.41 -24.50 -7.08
C PHE A 156 -4.23 -24.30 -8.59
N PHE A 157 -4.69 -23.17 -9.15
CA PHE A 157 -4.51 -22.90 -10.58
C PHE A 157 -3.05 -22.64 -10.97
N ALA A 158 -2.28 -21.99 -10.10
CA ALA A 158 -0.84 -21.79 -10.33
C ALA A 158 -0.08 -23.11 -10.34
N LEU A 159 -0.47 -24.10 -9.51
CA LEU A 159 0.10 -25.45 -9.56
C LEU A 159 -0.22 -26.13 -10.89
N GLN A 160 -1.48 -26.08 -11.34
CA GLN A 160 -1.90 -26.70 -12.60
C GLN A 160 -1.24 -26.07 -13.83
N ALA A 161 -0.94 -24.77 -13.77
CA ALA A 161 -0.32 -24.03 -14.86
C ALA A 161 1.21 -23.89 -14.73
N GLU A 162 1.85 -24.57 -13.76
CA GLU A 162 3.30 -24.45 -13.47
C GLU A 162 3.78 -23.02 -13.15
N LEU A 163 2.86 -22.16 -12.70
CA LEU A 163 3.10 -20.75 -12.35
C LEU A 163 3.37 -20.53 -10.84
N LEU A 164 3.57 -21.59 -10.06
CA LEU A 164 3.76 -21.47 -8.61
C LEU A 164 4.97 -20.60 -8.25
N GLN A 165 6.07 -20.70 -9.00
CA GLN A 165 7.26 -19.88 -8.77
C GLN A 165 6.98 -18.40 -9.07
N SER A 166 6.32 -18.10 -10.20
CA SER A 166 5.92 -16.74 -10.58
C SER A 166 5.00 -16.12 -9.53
N LEU A 167 4.03 -16.89 -9.03
CA LEU A 167 3.15 -16.48 -7.95
C LEU A 167 3.94 -16.20 -6.66
N GLY A 168 4.88 -17.09 -6.29
CA GLY A 168 5.74 -16.90 -5.13
C GLY A 168 6.59 -15.63 -5.19
N VAL A 169 7.19 -15.32 -6.35
CA VAL A 169 7.98 -14.10 -6.55
C VAL A 169 7.13 -12.85 -6.39
N TRP A 170 5.89 -12.83 -6.88
CA TRP A 170 5.00 -11.68 -6.73
C TRP A 170 4.49 -11.48 -5.29
N PHE A 171 4.14 -12.56 -4.60
CA PHE A 171 3.78 -12.46 -3.18
C PHE A 171 4.97 -12.11 -2.29
N ALA A 172 6.19 -12.40 -2.72
CA ALA A 172 7.40 -11.99 -2.02
C ALA A 172 7.66 -10.48 -2.10
N GLY A 173 7.11 -9.74 -3.06
CA GLY A 173 7.17 -8.27 -3.11
C GLY A 173 8.59 -7.67 -3.11
N SER A 174 9.08 -7.28 -4.29
CA SER A 174 10.42 -6.71 -4.44
C SER A 174 10.47 -5.57 -5.46
N PHE A 175 11.39 -4.64 -5.24
CA PHE A 175 11.67 -3.56 -6.17
C PHE A 175 12.84 -3.88 -7.13
N THR A 176 13.43 -5.07 -7.05
CA THR A 176 14.54 -5.51 -7.93
C THR A 176 14.14 -5.54 -9.41
N SER A 177 12.87 -5.87 -9.71
CA SER A 177 12.35 -5.94 -11.08
C SER A 177 11.91 -4.59 -11.66
N VAL A 178 12.05 -3.50 -10.90
CA VAL A 178 11.64 -2.16 -11.35
C VAL A 178 12.73 -1.56 -12.22
N ILE A 179 12.46 -1.51 -13.53
CA ILE A 179 13.35 -0.96 -14.55
C ILE A 179 12.62 0.03 -15.45
N SER A 180 13.38 0.84 -16.18
CA SER A 180 12.85 1.74 -17.21
C SER A 180 12.03 0.95 -18.24
N GLY A 181 10.88 1.50 -18.66
CA GLY A 181 9.91 0.85 -19.55
C GLY A 181 8.80 0.06 -18.84
N GLN A 182 8.97 -0.27 -17.55
CA GLN A 182 7.95 -0.98 -16.76
C GLN A 182 7.39 -0.14 -15.60
N TYR A 183 8.17 0.77 -15.01
CA TYR A 183 7.76 1.53 -13.83
C TYR A 183 6.81 2.69 -14.15
N GLU A 184 6.75 3.15 -15.40
CA GLU A 184 6.00 4.33 -15.85
C GLU A 184 4.50 4.18 -15.57
N VAL A 185 3.99 2.95 -15.57
CA VAL A 185 2.60 2.67 -15.24
C VAL A 185 2.26 2.99 -13.78
N LEU A 186 3.25 3.08 -12.88
CA LEU A 186 3.07 3.53 -11.49
C LEU A 186 2.63 5.00 -11.41
N TRP A 187 2.83 5.81 -12.44
CA TRP A 187 2.35 7.21 -12.44
C TRP A 187 0.83 7.30 -12.29
N ILE A 188 0.07 6.26 -12.66
CA ILE A 188 -1.38 6.18 -12.41
C ILE A 188 -1.67 6.30 -10.91
N VAL A 189 -0.80 5.77 -10.07
CA VAL A 189 -0.94 5.81 -8.61
C VAL A 189 -0.76 7.21 -8.06
N LEU A 190 0.04 8.07 -8.71
CA LEU A 190 0.12 9.49 -8.35
C LEU A 190 -1.24 10.17 -8.51
N LEU A 191 -1.98 9.85 -9.58
CA LEU A 191 -3.34 10.37 -9.79
C LEU A 191 -4.28 9.92 -8.68
N VAL A 192 -4.13 8.68 -8.19
CA VAL A 192 -4.89 8.18 -7.03
C VAL A 192 -4.56 9.01 -5.79
N VAL A 193 -3.28 9.22 -5.47
CA VAL A 193 -2.87 10.02 -4.31
C VAL A 193 -3.48 11.43 -4.38
N VAL A 194 -3.36 12.10 -5.53
CA VAL A 194 -3.95 13.43 -5.76
C VAL A 194 -5.47 13.40 -5.60
N ALA A 195 -6.16 12.41 -6.17
CA ALA A 195 -7.61 12.27 -6.03
C ALA A 195 -8.03 12.12 -4.56
N VAL A 196 -7.26 11.41 -3.74
CA VAL A 196 -7.55 11.27 -2.30
C VAL A 196 -7.46 12.60 -1.56
N PHE A 197 -6.53 13.49 -1.92
CA PHE A 197 -6.49 14.85 -1.35
C PHE A 197 -7.78 15.63 -1.64
N PHE A 198 -8.37 15.48 -2.83
CA PHE A 198 -9.65 16.12 -3.16
C PHE A 198 -10.85 15.47 -2.47
N TYR A 199 -10.79 14.16 -2.22
CA TYR A 199 -11.86 13.41 -1.55
C TYR A 199 -11.71 13.34 -0.02
N ALA A 200 -10.64 13.92 0.54
CA ALA A 200 -10.31 13.82 1.96
C ALA A 200 -11.51 14.16 2.87
N ASP A 201 -12.11 15.34 2.72
CA ASP A 201 -13.21 15.77 3.59
C ASP A 201 -14.42 14.82 3.51
N LYS A 202 -14.73 14.30 2.30
CA LYS A 202 -15.82 13.33 2.08
C LYS A 202 -15.50 11.98 2.72
N LEU A 203 -14.26 11.52 2.63
CA LEU A 203 -13.79 10.29 3.26
C LEU A 203 -13.80 10.40 4.79
N THR A 204 -13.47 11.58 5.35
CA THR A 204 -13.58 11.84 6.79
C THR A 204 -15.02 11.73 7.27
N VAL A 205 -15.95 12.37 6.56
CA VAL A 205 -17.38 12.30 6.90
C VAL A 205 -17.93 10.88 6.75
N ALA A 206 -17.54 10.15 5.70
CA ALA A 206 -17.90 8.74 5.56
C ALA A 206 -17.33 7.87 6.69
N GLY A 207 -16.14 8.19 7.19
CA GLY A 207 -15.54 7.51 8.34
C GLY A 207 -16.30 7.67 9.66
N LEU A 208 -17.14 8.70 9.78
CA LEU A 208 -18.03 8.89 10.95
C LEU A 208 -19.24 7.93 10.93
N GLY A 209 -19.51 7.28 9.80
CA GLY A 209 -20.56 6.29 9.64
C GLY A 209 -21.63 6.72 8.66
N GLU A 210 -22.44 5.75 8.23
CA GLU A 210 -23.49 5.93 7.23
C GLU A 210 -24.54 6.95 7.67
N ASP A 211 -25.00 6.88 8.92
CA ASP A 211 -26.02 7.79 9.47
C ASP A 211 -25.51 9.25 9.53
N VAL A 212 -24.27 9.46 9.95
CA VAL A 212 -23.68 10.80 10.03
C VAL A 212 -23.46 11.37 8.63
N ALA A 213 -22.93 10.56 7.71
CA ALA A 213 -22.70 10.99 6.34
C ALA A 213 -23.99 11.38 5.63
N THR A 214 -25.04 10.57 5.76
CA THR A 214 -26.34 10.84 5.13
C THR A 214 -27.03 12.06 5.73
N ASN A 215 -26.94 12.28 7.05
CA ASN A 215 -27.50 13.47 7.71
C ASN A 215 -26.86 14.80 7.27
N VAL A 216 -25.59 14.79 6.88
CA VAL A 216 -24.88 15.99 6.35
C VAL A 216 -25.06 16.13 4.82
N GLY A 217 -25.90 15.30 4.20
CA GLY A 217 -26.21 15.35 2.76
C GLY A 217 -25.19 14.64 1.87
N LEU A 218 -24.28 13.85 2.43
CA LEU A 218 -23.29 13.08 1.68
C LEU A 218 -23.88 11.72 1.30
N ASN A 219 -23.73 11.33 0.03
CA ASN A 219 -24.07 9.99 -0.42
C ASN A 219 -22.97 8.99 0.03
N TYR A 220 -23.21 8.32 1.15
CA TYR A 220 -22.27 7.35 1.75
C TYR A 220 -21.83 6.26 0.76
N ASN A 221 -22.79 5.62 0.09
CA ASN A 221 -22.52 4.54 -0.86
C ASN A 221 -21.62 5.00 -2.03
N ARG A 222 -21.82 6.23 -2.52
CA ARG A 222 -20.97 6.80 -3.58
C ARG A 222 -19.53 7.03 -3.10
N VAL A 223 -19.34 7.47 -1.86
CA VAL A 223 -18.01 7.69 -1.29
C VAL A 223 -17.30 6.36 -1.03
N VAL A 224 -18.01 5.35 -0.52
CA VAL A 224 -17.46 3.98 -0.37
C VAL A 224 -17.05 3.43 -1.73
N LEU A 225 -17.86 3.61 -2.76
CA LEU A 225 -17.56 3.15 -4.13
C LEU A 225 -16.30 3.83 -4.69
N VAL A 226 -16.21 5.15 -4.59
CA VAL A 226 -15.04 5.92 -5.06
C VAL A 226 -13.80 5.55 -4.24
N GLY A 227 -13.89 5.52 -2.92
CA GLY A 227 -12.76 5.17 -2.06
C GLY A 227 -12.26 3.75 -2.32
N THR A 228 -13.16 2.79 -2.52
CA THR A 228 -12.79 1.42 -2.89
C THR A 228 -12.16 1.37 -4.29
N GLY A 229 -12.68 2.14 -5.24
CA GLY A 229 -12.08 2.28 -6.58
C GLY A 229 -10.65 2.80 -6.52
N LEU A 230 -10.40 3.85 -5.72
CA LEU A 230 -9.07 4.42 -5.51
C LEU A 230 -8.11 3.39 -4.87
N VAL A 231 -8.57 2.67 -3.84
CA VAL A 231 -7.79 1.61 -3.18
C VAL A 231 -7.49 0.47 -4.14
N ALA A 232 -8.47 0.04 -4.93
CA ALA A 232 -8.31 -1.05 -5.89
C ALA A 232 -7.32 -0.70 -7.00
N VAL A 233 -7.38 0.54 -7.52
CA VAL A 233 -6.39 1.04 -8.49
C VAL A 233 -5.00 1.06 -7.86
N ALA A 234 -4.83 1.71 -6.70
CA ALA A 234 -3.52 1.77 -6.05
C ALA A 234 -2.96 0.37 -5.73
N THR A 235 -3.77 -0.50 -5.12
CA THR A 235 -3.35 -1.85 -4.74
C THR A 235 -3.06 -2.70 -5.98
N GLY A 236 -3.96 -2.75 -6.96
CA GLY A 236 -3.78 -3.55 -8.17
C GLY A 236 -2.54 -3.12 -8.96
N VAL A 237 -2.31 -1.81 -9.15
CA VAL A 237 -1.13 -1.31 -9.84
C VAL A 237 0.15 -1.64 -9.07
N VAL A 238 0.20 -1.40 -7.76
CA VAL A 238 1.38 -1.70 -6.94
C VAL A 238 1.64 -3.22 -6.89
N THR A 239 0.61 -4.04 -6.76
CA THR A 239 0.75 -5.51 -6.74
C THR A 239 1.31 -6.06 -8.05
N VAL A 240 0.95 -5.50 -9.21
CA VAL A 240 1.49 -5.97 -10.50
C VAL A 240 2.95 -5.58 -10.70
N VAL A 241 3.35 -4.36 -10.29
CA VAL A 241 4.70 -3.83 -10.55
C VAL A 241 5.71 -4.22 -9.46
N VAL A 242 5.30 -4.15 -8.20
CA VAL A 242 6.16 -4.33 -7.03
C VAL A 242 5.85 -5.62 -6.29
N GLY A 243 4.59 -6.05 -6.29
CA GLY A 243 4.11 -7.19 -5.51
C GLY A 243 3.49 -6.78 -4.18
N ASN A 244 3.48 -7.70 -3.21
CA ASN A 244 2.83 -7.50 -1.93
C ASN A 244 3.65 -6.62 -0.97
N LEU A 245 3.04 -5.58 -0.39
CA LEU A 245 3.63 -4.72 0.64
C LEU A 245 2.78 -4.79 1.92
N PRO A 246 2.97 -5.81 2.78
CA PRO A 246 2.13 -6.05 3.95
C PRO A 246 2.32 -4.99 5.04
N PHE A 247 1.32 -4.77 5.89
CA PHE A 247 1.34 -3.91 7.09
C PHE A 247 1.57 -2.41 6.86
N LEU A 248 1.95 -1.94 5.68
CA LEU A 248 2.23 -0.53 5.45
C LEU A 248 0.99 0.34 5.64
N GLY A 249 -0.13 -0.10 5.07
CA GLY A 249 -1.41 0.60 5.15
C GLY A 249 -2.02 0.56 6.57
N LEU A 250 -1.61 -0.39 7.39
CA LEU A 250 -2.01 -0.47 8.78
C LEU A 250 -1.14 0.43 9.64
N ILE A 251 0.18 0.31 9.54
CA ILE A 251 1.11 0.93 10.49
C ILE A 251 1.20 2.43 10.30
N VAL A 252 1.35 2.86 9.05
CA VAL A 252 1.65 4.26 8.74
C VAL A 252 0.50 5.18 9.23
N PRO A 253 -0.78 4.92 8.89
CA PRO A 253 -1.87 5.76 9.37
C PRO A 253 -2.00 5.73 10.89
N ASN A 254 -1.84 4.57 11.53
CA ASN A 254 -1.94 4.44 12.98
C ASN A 254 -0.86 5.23 13.72
N LEU A 255 0.40 5.17 13.27
CA LEU A 255 1.49 5.94 13.85
C LEU A 255 1.26 7.44 13.71
N VAL A 256 0.77 7.89 12.55
CA VAL A 256 0.44 9.30 12.33
C VAL A 256 -0.72 9.74 13.23
N SER A 257 -1.80 8.96 13.29
CA SER A 257 -2.96 9.23 14.14
C SER A 257 -2.58 9.30 15.63
N MET A 258 -1.71 8.41 16.10
CA MET A 258 -1.22 8.43 17.48
C MET A 258 -0.44 9.70 17.83
N ALA A 259 0.28 10.27 16.86
CA ALA A 259 1.09 11.46 17.07
C ALA A 259 0.32 12.78 16.87
N ARG A 260 -0.72 12.78 16.04
CA ARG A 260 -1.39 14.02 15.56
C ARG A 260 -2.90 14.06 15.75
N GLY A 261 -3.53 12.96 16.18
CA GLY A 261 -4.99 12.81 16.19
C GLY A 261 -5.55 12.36 14.84
N ASP A 262 -6.87 12.29 14.69
CA ASP A 262 -7.54 11.60 13.58
C ASP A 262 -8.06 12.53 12.45
N ASP A 263 -7.52 13.74 12.32
CA ASP A 263 -7.86 14.62 11.19
C ASP A 263 -7.19 14.11 9.90
N LEU A 264 -8.01 13.58 9.00
CA LEU A 264 -7.55 12.99 7.74
C LEU A 264 -6.76 13.98 6.90
N ARG A 265 -7.31 15.17 6.65
CA ARG A 265 -6.77 16.11 5.65
C ARG A 265 -5.41 16.64 6.07
N SER A 266 -5.23 16.95 7.36
CA SER A 266 -3.93 17.39 7.86
C SER A 266 -2.92 16.26 8.02
N ASN A 267 -3.37 15.01 8.11
CA ASN A 267 -2.51 13.83 8.22
C ASN A 267 -2.07 13.26 6.87
N LEU A 268 -2.78 13.50 5.76
CA LEU A 268 -2.43 12.95 4.44
C LEU A 268 -0.94 13.16 4.06
N PRO A 269 -0.34 14.36 4.22
CA PRO A 269 1.07 14.55 3.88
C PRO A 269 2.00 13.72 4.77
N PHE A 270 1.68 13.56 6.05
CA PHE A 270 2.48 12.77 7.00
C PHE A 270 2.37 11.28 6.73
N VAL A 271 1.17 10.81 6.35
CA VAL A 271 0.95 9.42 5.92
C VAL A 271 1.75 9.12 4.67
N CYS A 272 1.75 10.01 3.68
CA CYS A 272 2.58 9.85 2.48
C CYS A 272 4.08 9.80 2.84
N LEU A 273 4.59 10.79 3.57
CA LEU A 273 6.01 10.89 3.91
C LEU A 273 6.50 9.69 4.73
N LEU A 274 5.73 9.26 5.73
CA LEU A 274 6.10 8.13 6.56
C LEU A 274 6.01 6.81 5.78
N GLY A 275 5.03 6.66 4.88
CA GLY A 275 4.94 5.51 3.97
C GLY A 275 6.16 5.40 3.06
N ILE A 276 6.55 6.52 2.42
CA ILE A 276 7.76 6.61 1.59
C ILE A 276 9.00 6.27 2.42
N ALA A 277 9.14 6.84 3.62
CA ALA A 277 10.30 6.62 4.48
C ALA A 277 10.44 5.14 4.88
N ILE A 278 9.36 4.50 5.35
CA ILE A 278 9.40 3.10 5.79
C ILE A 278 9.76 2.18 4.62
N VAL A 279 9.11 2.35 3.47
CA VAL A 279 9.40 1.52 2.28
C VAL A 279 10.83 1.72 1.80
N THR A 280 11.32 2.97 1.79
CA THR A 280 12.71 3.27 1.39
C THR A 280 13.73 2.66 2.36
N VAL A 281 13.48 2.72 3.66
CA VAL A 281 14.35 2.09 4.67
C VAL A 281 14.34 0.57 4.52
N CYS A 282 13.16 -0.05 4.34
CA CYS A 282 13.08 -1.49 4.13
C CYS A 282 13.81 -1.93 2.84
N ASP A 283 13.70 -1.16 1.75
CA ASP A 283 14.41 -1.44 0.50
C ASP A 283 15.93 -1.27 0.65
N LEU A 284 16.40 -0.20 1.32
CA LEU A 284 17.81 -0.01 1.62
C LEU A 284 18.38 -1.18 2.43
N LEU A 285 17.69 -1.59 3.49
CA LEU A 285 18.06 -2.76 4.29
C LEU A 285 18.08 -4.04 3.44
N GLY A 286 17.09 -4.21 2.56
CA GLY A 286 16.99 -5.35 1.64
C GLY A 286 18.18 -5.48 0.70
N ARG A 287 18.75 -4.34 0.25
CA ARG A 287 19.95 -4.30 -0.60
C ARG A 287 21.26 -4.51 0.16
N THR A 288 21.30 -4.23 1.47
CA THR A 288 22.55 -4.22 2.25
C THR A 288 22.76 -5.43 3.15
N ILE A 289 21.71 -6.10 3.64
CA ILE A 289 21.85 -7.16 4.65
C ILE A 289 22.54 -8.42 4.10
N ILE A 290 22.22 -8.84 2.87
CA ILE A 290 22.78 -10.06 2.25
C ILE A 290 23.42 -9.75 0.89
N ALA A 291 24.21 -8.66 0.81
CA ALA A 291 24.94 -8.31 -0.39
C ALA A 291 25.79 -9.48 -0.93
N PRO A 292 25.74 -9.84 -2.23
CA PRO A 292 25.12 -9.14 -3.37
C PRO A 292 23.65 -9.53 -3.66
N PHE A 293 23.05 -10.43 -2.89
CA PHE A 293 21.64 -10.81 -3.04
C PHE A 293 20.73 -9.75 -2.39
N GLU A 294 19.60 -9.48 -3.03
CA GLU A 294 18.60 -8.57 -2.48
C GLU A 294 17.49 -9.35 -1.81
N MET A 295 17.22 -9.03 -0.54
CA MET A 295 16.06 -9.60 0.15
C MET A 295 14.78 -8.89 -0.30
N PRO A 296 13.66 -9.62 -0.48
CA PRO A 296 12.38 -9.00 -0.79
C PRO A 296 11.95 -8.03 0.30
N VAL A 297 11.47 -6.85 -0.10
CA VAL A 297 11.09 -5.78 0.83
C VAL A 297 9.92 -6.20 1.70
N SER A 298 9.01 -7.04 1.19
CA SER A 298 7.89 -7.56 1.97
C SER A 298 8.32 -8.36 3.21
N VAL A 299 9.50 -9.00 3.18
CA VAL A 299 10.01 -9.80 4.31
C VAL A 299 10.39 -8.88 5.47
N ILE A 300 11.17 -7.84 5.17
CA ILE A 300 11.59 -6.86 6.18
C ILE A 300 10.36 -6.10 6.70
N LEU A 301 9.49 -5.68 5.79
CA LEU A 301 8.27 -4.97 6.12
C LEU A 301 7.30 -5.86 6.91
N GLY A 302 7.25 -7.16 6.64
CA GLY A 302 6.46 -8.15 7.38
C GLY A 302 6.93 -8.33 8.81
N VAL A 303 8.25 -8.43 9.03
CA VAL A 303 8.84 -8.55 10.37
C VAL A 303 8.64 -7.28 11.19
N VAL A 304 9.06 -6.12 10.66
CA VAL A 304 8.84 -4.82 11.30
C VAL A 304 7.34 -4.59 11.52
N GLY A 305 6.57 -4.99 10.52
CA GLY A 305 5.13 -4.88 10.45
C GLY A 305 4.43 -5.56 11.62
N ALA A 306 4.70 -6.85 11.77
CA ALA A 306 4.15 -7.68 12.83
C ALA A 306 4.53 -7.16 14.22
N VAL A 307 5.79 -6.77 14.44
CA VAL A 307 6.25 -6.24 15.73
C VAL A 307 5.49 -4.97 16.11
N VAL A 308 5.37 -4.02 15.18
CA VAL A 308 4.63 -2.77 15.43
C VAL A 308 3.14 -3.06 15.63
N PHE A 309 2.54 -3.93 14.82
CA PHE A 309 1.14 -4.31 14.95
C PHE A 309 0.80 -4.92 16.31
N VAL A 310 1.61 -5.88 16.78
CA VAL A 310 1.46 -6.48 18.12
C VAL A 310 1.63 -5.42 19.21
N ALA A 311 2.62 -4.54 19.09
CA ALA A 311 2.82 -3.46 20.05
C ALA A 311 1.61 -2.50 20.12
N LEU A 312 0.97 -2.20 18.98
CA LEU A 312 -0.24 -1.38 18.91
C LEU A 312 -1.43 -2.04 19.62
N ILE A 313 -1.62 -3.36 19.41
CA ILE A 313 -2.68 -4.13 20.09
C ILE A 313 -2.47 -4.12 21.60
N VAL A 314 -1.26 -4.50 22.06
CA VAL A 314 -0.95 -4.61 23.49
C VAL A 314 -1.11 -3.26 24.21
N ARG A 315 -0.69 -2.16 23.57
CA ARG A 315 -0.87 -0.80 24.13
C ARG A 315 -2.35 -0.41 24.27
N LYS A 316 -3.20 -0.80 23.31
CA LYS A 316 -4.64 -0.49 23.34
C LYS A 316 -5.34 -1.25 24.46
N THR A 317 -5.02 -2.53 24.65
CA THR A 317 -5.60 -3.35 25.74
C THR A 317 -5.22 -2.85 27.14
N ARG A 318 -4.06 -2.20 27.30
CA ARG A 318 -3.66 -1.62 28.61
C ARG A 318 -4.33 -0.28 28.95
N ARG A 319 -4.99 0.36 27.99
CA ARG A 319 -5.61 1.69 28.13
C ARG A 319 -7.14 1.66 28.16
N GLY A 320 -7.76 0.51 27.88
CA GLY A 320 -9.19 0.25 28.04
C GLY A 320 -9.41 -0.66 29.23
#